data_AF-A0A7E4VU30-F1
#
_entry.id   AF-A0A7E4VU30-F1
#
_cell.length_a   1.000
_cell.length_b   1.000
_cell.length_c   1.000
_cell.angle_alpha   90.00
_cell.angle_beta   90.00
_cell.angle_gamma   90.00
#
_symmetry.space_group_name_H-M   'P 1'
#
loop_
_entity.id
_entity.type
_entity.pdbx_description
1 polymer ?
#
loop_
_entity_poly.entity_id
_entity_poly.type
_entity_poly.pdbx_seq_one_letter_code
_entity_poly.pdbx_strand_id
1 'polypeptide(L)'
;MTRVHLWQLLRRAAGMGHDSAYYRLIVVGNPGLTDDQARVQMALCLAKSYFDKQRRDVIAINQDELANFGKHLFFFLHLLEEETVTSSWLGCNRRSSTCVNRKSTRLSAMKPPSSLLIHFASTANRCVSFRTLFVHKWRAFKRYQDLDRDRKQYEDELYRVRTAMRISDDLYISPERIEDVMPRKALADQTRRESGAMSMDVLTAHTMMRYLDHSFDNVRRYNEYQHLFHLQYDQRFIPERLLFLGPDLAAAHFLVHRDASVKFIGDDTWYKRSDKQKLPGVRVPGMYLEAIDASGTELLYEGFSNLYDLKHVRMLRLAGCKNVDDWTLSRIGSIFADSLEFLDLSGCQKISAKGLRGLHSLKKLSYLRLEGLDHVDKLAKSALLLEEAIPGLTVLGVNFDLALEDAQKEAKLLEDERVLIDAKGNCHAEDDNGRLFYIHGSINERAAVDDNDKPLVTTTIRREIPAMDDAEFDRLDKLSGGKLRHLLVGSPSGYSWTEQTETILSHEYKKALREKTPVNPKMLPASKRPTLEQSDHDLLEEEEPRQRIEGSK
;
A
#
# COMPACT_ATOMS: atom_id res chain seq x y z
N MET A 1 14.85 31.43 19.23
CA MET A 1 13.63 31.11 18.43
C MET A 1 12.93 29.90 19.05
N THR A 2 11.62 29.73 18.89
CA THR A 2 10.85 28.62 19.50
C THR A 2 10.86 27.35 18.64
N ARG A 3 10.75 26.18 19.28
CA ARG A 3 10.85 24.84 18.66
C ARG A 3 9.95 24.62 17.42
N VAL A 4 8.85 25.36 17.30
CA VAL A 4 7.86 25.25 16.21
C VAL A 4 8.47 25.54 14.83
N HIS A 5 9.32 26.57 14.70
CA HIS A 5 9.85 26.97 13.37
C HIS A 5 10.88 25.98 12.80
N LEU A 6 11.73 25.38 13.64
CA LEU A 6 12.71 24.39 13.16
C LEU A 6 12.00 23.15 12.61
N TRP A 7 10.91 22.72 13.28
CA TRP A 7 10.08 21.60 12.83
C TRP A 7 9.34 21.92 11.53
N GLN A 8 8.84 23.15 11.37
CA GLN A 8 8.22 23.61 10.11
C GLN A 8 9.22 23.68 8.94
N LEU A 9 10.48 24.05 9.19
CA LEU A 9 11.55 24.04 8.19
C LEU A 9 11.88 22.62 7.73
N LEU A 10 12.07 21.68 8.67
CA LEU A 10 12.31 20.27 8.35
C LEU A 10 11.10 19.62 7.64
N ARG A 11 9.87 19.93 8.04
CA ARG A 11 8.64 19.43 7.37
C ARG A 11 8.52 19.93 5.93
N ARG A 12 9.03 21.13 5.62
CA ARG A 12 9.12 21.65 4.25
C ARG A 12 10.24 21.02 3.43
N ALA A 13 11.40 20.73 4.04
CA ALA A 13 12.51 20.07 3.37
C ALA A 13 12.23 18.59 3.03
N ALA A 14 11.40 17.90 3.82
CA ALA A 14 11.08 16.48 3.67
C ALA A 14 9.81 16.17 2.84
N GLY A 15 9.10 17.18 2.32
CA GLY A 15 7.95 16.98 1.42
C GLY A 15 6.74 16.25 2.03
N MET A 16 6.63 16.14 3.35
CA MET A 16 5.63 15.28 4.00
C MET A 16 4.25 15.94 4.07
N GLY A 17 3.23 15.21 3.58
CA GLY A 17 1.82 15.58 3.62
C GLY A 17 1.25 15.76 5.03
N HIS A 18 0.00 16.21 5.12
CA HIS A 18 -0.52 16.69 6.40
C HIS A 18 -0.82 15.59 7.42
N ASP A 19 -1.21 14.39 6.95
CA ASP A 19 -1.70 13.30 7.78
C ASP A 19 -0.77 12.08 7.74
N SER A 20 0.04 11.93 8.79
CA SER A 20 0.73 10.67 9.12
C SER A 20 0.90 10.57 10.64
N ALA A 21 0.78 9.35 11.18
CA ALA A 21 0.47 9.15 12.59
C ALA A 21 1.60 9.53 13.57
N TYR A 22 1.22 9.81 14.83
CA TYR A 22 2.11 10.07 15.95
C TYR A 22 2.96 8.84 16.33
N TYR A 23 4.09 8.63 15.64
CA TYR A 23 5.14 7.73 16.11
C TYR A 23 5.85 8.32 17.33
N ARG A 24 5.40 7.93 18.53
CA ARG A 24 6.17 8.13 19.77
C ARG A 24 7.40 7.21 19.75
N LEU A 25 8.56 7.73 19.32
CA LEU A 25 9.83 7.10 19.66
C LEU A 25 10.04 7.21 21.17
N ILE A 26 9.80 6.10 21.89
CA ILE A 26 10.17 5.98 23.30
C ILE A 26 11.66 5.65 23.36
N VAL A 27 12.49 6.69 23.41
CA VAL A 27 13.91 6.53 23.74
C VAL A 27 14.01 6.26 25.25
N VAL A 28 14.35 5.02 25.61
CA VAL A 28 14.70 4.66 26.99
C VAL A 28 16.07 5.29 27.29
N GLY A 29 16.04 6.52 27.81
CA GLY A 29 17.24 7.31 28.07
C GLY A 29 18.06 6.74 29.22
N ASN A 30 19.31 6.39 28.94
CA ASN A 30 20.28 6.04 29.98
C ASN A 30 20.64 7.33 30.76
N PRO A 31 20.54 7.35 32.11
CA PRO A 31 20.63 8.59 32.89
C PRO A 31 22.08 9.07 33.06
N GLY A 32 22.64 9.64 31.98
CA GLY A 32 24.01 10.19 31.98
C GLY A 32 24.47 10.89 30.68
N LEU A 33 23.68 10.86 29.61
CA LEU A 33 23.99 11.54 28.34
C LEU A 33 23.57 13.02 28.37
N THR A 34 24.38 13.90 27.78
CA THR A 34 24.01 15.32 27.60
C THR A 34 23.09 15.52 26.40
N ASP A 35 22.35 16.64 26.36
CA ASP A 35 21.31 16.88 25.34
C ASP A 35 21.88 16.90 23.90
N ASP A 36 23.14 17.29 23.72
CA ASP A 36 23.81 17.26 22.42
C ASP A 36 24.33 15.87 22.02
N GLN A 37 24.75 15.03 22.98
CA GLN A 37 25.05 13.62 22.71
C GLN A 37 23.78 12.88 22.26
N ALA A 38 22.63 13.17 22.88
CA ALA A 38 21.33 12.63 22.47
C ALA A 38 20.94 13.07 21.04
N ARG A 39 21.23 14.32 20.64
CA ARG A 39 21.00 14.82 19.27
C ARG A 39 21.89 14.12 18.24
N VAL A 40 23.19 13.96 18.51
CA VAL A 40 24.12 13.22 17.64
C VAL A 40 23.69 11.76 17.49
N GLN A 41 23.32 11.10 18.58
CA GLN A 41 22.85 9.71 18.56
C GLN A 41 21.52 9.56 17.80
N MET A 42 20.61 10.53 17.89
CA MET A 42 19.37 10.57 17.11
C MET A 42 19.62 10.77 15.61
N ALA A 43 20.57 11.65 15.25
CA ALA A 43 21.00 11.84 13.86
C ALA A 43 21.65 10.57 13.27
N LEU A 44 22.50 9.88 14.04
CA LEU A 44 23.11 8.60 13.65
C LEU A 44 22.06 7.49 13.45
N CYS A 45 21.04 7.41 14.32
CA CYS A 45 19.94 6.45 14.14
C CYS A 45 19.12 6.73 12.87
N LEU A 46 18.85 8.01 12.55
CA LEU A 46 18.17 8.39 11.32
C LEU A 46 19.02 8.10 10.07
N ALA A 47 20.31 8.41 10.10
CA ALA A 47 21.24 8.08 9.01
C ALA A 47 21.34 6.55 8.80
N LYS A 48 21.40 5.76 9.88
CA LYS A 48 21.44 4.29 9.78
C LYS A 48 20.15 3.72 9.19
N SER A 49 18.99 4.22 9.62
CA SER A 49 17.68 3.88 9.03
C SER A 49 17.58 4.22 7.53
N TYR A 50 18.25 5.29 7.10
CA TYR A 50 18.35 5.67 5.69
C TYR A 50 19.25 4.71 4.89
N PHE A 51 20.44 4.39 5.40
CA PHE A 51 21.41 3.51 4.73
C PHE A 51 21.02 2.03 4.68
N ASP A 52 20.40 1.47 5.74
CA ASP A 52 19.94 0.08 5.73
C ASP A 52 18.85 -0.16 4.66
N LYS A 53 18.15 0.91 4.21
CA LYS A 53 17.16 0.83 3.12
C LYS A 53 17.74 0.75 1.71
N GLN A 54 18.96 1.23 1.47
CA GLN A 54 19.60 1.18 0.15
C GLN A 54 20.47 -0.06 -0.07
N ARG A 55 20.66 -0.91 0.95
CA ARG A 55 21.63 -2.01 0.94
C ARG A 55 21.22 -3.27 0.15
N ARG A 56 20.40 -3.11 -0.90
CA ARG A 56 20.01 -4.19 -1.84
C ARG A 56 20.56 -4.01 -3.26
N ASP A 57 20.81 -2.78 -3.70
CA ASP A 57 21.20 -2.50 -5.08
C ASP A 57 22.66 -2.03 -5.16
N VAL A 58 23.50 -2.80 -5.85
CA VAL A 58 24.91 -2.45 -6.08
C VAL A 58 25.01 -1.55 -7.30
N ILE A 59 25.13 -0.24 -7.06
CA ILE A 59 25.41 0.76 -8.10
C ILE A 59 26.77 1.40 -7.81
N ALA A 60 27.70 1.29 -8.75
CA ALA A 60 29.01 1.93 -8.65
C ALA A 60 28.89 3.43 -8.96
N ILE A 61 29.31 4.28 -8.00
CA ILE A 61 29.32 5.74 -8.12
C ILE A 61 30.77 6.22 -8.23
N ASN A 62 31.03 7.16 -9.15
CA ASN A 62 32.38 7.70 -9.38
C ASN A 62 32.90 8.51 -8.18
N GLN A 63 34.21 8.48 -7.98
CA GLN A 63 34.87 9.08 -6.81
C GLN A 63 34.70 10.62 -6.74
N ASP A 64 34.49 11.29 -7.87
CA ASP A 64 34.36 12.75 -7.95
C ASP A 64 33.08 13.31 -7.29
N GLU A 65 31.99 12.54 -7.21
CA GLU A 65 30.74 13.01 -6.58
C GLU A 65 30.87 13.06 -5.04
N LEU A 66 31.60 12.10 -4.46
CA LEU A 66 31.95 12.06 -3.04
C LEU A 66 32.75 13.30 -2.61
N ALA A 67 33.64 13.80 -3.47
CA ALA A 67 34.48 14.96 -3.20
C ALA A 67 33.69 16.29 -3.09
N ASN A 68 32.48 16.37 -3.66
CA ASN A 68 31.62 17.55 -3.53
C ASN A 68 30.68 17.47 -2.33
N PHE A 69 30.22 16.27 -1.94
CA PHE A 69 29.37 16.11 -0.75
C PHE A 69 30.11 16.46 0.55
N GLY A 70 31.39 16.10 0.67
CA GLY A 70 32.20 16.42 1.86
C GLY A 70 32.35 17.93 2.14
N LYS A 71 32.36 18.78 1.10
CA LYS A 71 32.53 20.24 1.22
C LYS A 71 31.34 20.91 1.92
N HIS A 72 30.12 20.40 1.70
CA HIS A 72 28.91 20.95 2.34
C HIS A 72 28.79 20.58 3.82
N LEU A 73 29.35 19.44 4.25
CA LEU A 73 29.34 19.03 5.65
C LEU A 73 30.32 19.87 6.50
N PHE A 74 31.50 20.17 5.95
CA PHE A 74 32.54 20.93 6.66
C PHE A 74 32.12 22.37 6.98
N PHE A 75 31.34 23.00 6.09
CA PHE A 75 30.86 24.38 6.26
C PHE A 75 29.83 24.53 7.41
N PHE A 76 29.21 23.44 7.86
CA PHE A 76 28.16 23.47 8.88
C PHE A 76 28.70 23.36 10.32
N LEU A 77 29.92 22.83 10.50
CA LEU A 77 30.53 22.62 11.82
C LEU A 77 31.22 23.86 12.39
N HIS A 78 31.74 24.75 11.54
CA HIS A 78 32.56 25.89 11.97
C HIS A 78 31.75 27.10 12.51
N LEU A 79 30.42 26.96 12.64
CA LEU A 79 29.48 28.03 13.03
C LEU A 79 28.92 27.87 14.45
N LEU A 80 29.50 26.99 15.28
CA LEU A 80 29.00 26.64 16.62
C LEU A 80 30.02 26.72 17.75
N GLU A 81 31.22 27.26 17.50
CA GLU A 81 32.21 27.58 18.56
C GLU A 81 32.42 29.10 18.64
N GLU A 82 31.56 29.80 19.39
CA GLU A 82 31.97 30.96 20.21
C GLU A 82 30.90 31.33 21.27
N GLU A 83 31.38 31.88 22.40
CA GLU A 83 30.65 32.47 23.53
C GLU A 83 29.52 31.66 24.22
N THR A 84 29.96 30.80 25.15
CA THR A 84 29.16 30.37 26.31
C THR A 84 29.36 31.31 27.51
N VAL A 85 28.52 31.17 28.57
CA VAL A 85 28.69 31.76 29.93
C VAL A 85 28.31 33.28 30.01
N THR A 86 27.53 33.82 30.97
CA THR A 86 27.04 33.36 32.29
C THR A 86 25.60 33.85 32.65
N SER A 87 24.90 33.12 33.53
CA SER A 87 24.03 33.54 34.68
C SER A 87 23.16 34.83 34.66
N SER A 88 21.98 34.92 35.31
CA SER A 88 21.10 33.97 36.02
C SER A 88 19.86 34.70 36.62
N TRP A 89 18.70 34.02 36.76
CA TRP A 89 17.72 34.06 37.88
C TRP A 89 17.19 35.43 38.42
N LEU A 90 15.93 35.68 38.78
CA LEU A 90 14.60 35.01 38.82
C LEU A 90 13.56 36.00 38.20
N GLY A 91 12.25 35.81 38.03
CA GLY A 91 11.24 34.80 38.40
C GLY A 91 9.88 35.51 38.65
N CYS A 92 8.79 34.76 38.83
CA CYS A 92 7.43 35.22 39.19
C CYS A 92 6.59 36.09 38.20
N ASN A 93 5.87 35.40 37.29
CA ASN A 93 4.40 35.19 37.30
C ASN A 93 3.38 36.37 37.15
N ARG A 94 2.24 36.02 36.50
CA ARG A 94 0.88 36.64 36.44
C ARG A 94 0.51 37.70 35.37
N ARG A 95 -0.47 37.27 34.53
CA ARG A 95 -1.75 37.93 34.15
C ARG A 95 -1.80 39.16 33.19
N SER A 96 -2.32 38.87 31.98
CA SER A 96 -3.48 39.52 31.29
C SER A 96 -3.45 40.96 30.75
N SER A 97 -4.46 41.25 29.91
CA SER A 97 -5.01 42.56 29.46
C SER A 97 -4.17 43.48 28.54
N THR A 98 -4.46 43.40 27.23
CA THR A 98 -5.03 44.46 26.35
C THR A 98 -4.59 45.94 26.42
N CYS A 99 -4.55 46.58 25.23
CA CYS A 99 -4.78 48.01 24.91
C CYS A 99 -3.61 48.98 24.56
N VAL A 100 -3.43 49.20 23.24
CA VAL A 100 -3.65 50.49 22.52
C VAL A 100 -2.74 51.76 22.76
N ASN A 101 -2.00 52.12 21.68
CA ASN A 101 -1.66 53.48 21.14
C ASN A 101 -0.46 54.38 21.60
N ARG A 102 0.28 54.85 20.55
CA ARG A 102 0.82 56.21 20.25
C ARG A 102 2.06 56.86 20.95
N LYS A 103 3.08 57.18 20.12
CA LYS A 103 3.90 58.45 20.03
C LYS A 103 4.83 58.82 21.23
N SER A 104 5.95 59.58 21.14
CA SER A 104 6.83 60.10 20.04
C SER A 104 8.15 60.75 20.59
N THR A 105 9.21 60.88 19.75
CA THR A 105 10.30 61.92 19.71
C THR A 105 11.42 62.10 20.80
N ARG A 106 12.71 61.94 20.36
CA ARG A 106 13.97 62.77 20.61
C ARG A 106 14.49 62.98 22.07
N LEU A 107 15.72 63.47 22.42
CA LEU A 107 17.10 63.59 21.84
C LEU A 107 18.18 63.69 22.97
N SER A 108 19.51 63.70 22.64
CA SER A 108 20.79 64.14 23.36
C SER A 108 20.99 64.06 24.91
N ALA A 109 22.19 64.16 25.54
CA ALA A 109 23.55 63.55 25.33
C ALA A 109 24.47 63.77 26.60
N MET A 110 25.63 63.08 26.67
CA MET A 110 26.81 63.31 27.58
C MET A 110 26.77 62.87 29.07
N LYS A 111 27.96 62.85 29.73
CA LYS A 111 28.64 61.63 30.29
C LYS A 111 29.40 61.87 31.64
N PRO A 112 29.69 60.82 32.48
CA PRO A 112 30.41 60.90 33.78
C PRO A 112 31.88 60.36 33.76
N PRO A 113 32.68 60.55 34.84
CA PRO A 113 32.87 59.57 35.95
C PRO A 113 32.69 60.24 37.35
N SER A 114 33.23 59.94 38.55
CA SER A 114 34.21 58.99 39.19
C SER A 114 34.11 59.14 40.75
N SER A 115 34.65 58.35 41.70
CA SER A 115 35.01 56.90 41.83
C SER A 115 35.71 56.61 43.21
N LEU A 116 35.57 55.40 43.80
CA LEU A 116 36.36 54.81 44.94
C LEU A 116 36.12 55.41 46.37
N LEU A 117 36.30 54.75 47.54
CA LEU A 117 36.88 53.44 47.97
C LEU A 117 36.34 52.96 49.38
N ILE A 118 36.56 51.68 49.75
CA ILE A 118 36.61 51.05 51.12
C ILE A 118 35.34 50.74 51.96
N HIS A 119 35.04 49.42 52.02
CA HIS A 119 34.69 48.50 53.14
C HIS A 119 34.15 48.90 54.56
N PHE A 120 33.27 47.98 55.02
CA PHE A 120 33.04 47.43 56.38
C PHE A 120 32.01 48.02 57.39
N ALA A 121 31.10 47.10 57.80
CA ALA A 121 30.53 46.87 59.14
C ALA A 121 29.25 47.60 59.64
N SER A 122 28.32 46.75 60.12
CA SER A 122 27.29 46.94 61.18
C SER A 122 25.90 47.54 60.87
N THR A 123 24.89 46.73 61.22
CA THR A 123 23.57 47.07 61.79
C THR A 123 22.71 48.22 61.21
N ALA A 124 21.78 47.81 60.34
CA ALA A 124 20.35 48.11 60.40
C ALA A 124 19.86 49.56 60.63
N ASN A 125 19.35 50.18 59.56
CA ASN A 125 18.09 50.93 59.62
C ASN A 125 17.37 51.01 58.26
N ARG A 126 16.07 51.30 58.25
CA ARG A 126 15.26 51.40 57.02
C ARG A 126 15.50 52.74 56.31
N CYS A 127 15.94 52.73 55.06
CA CYS A 127 15.97 53.90 54.18
C CYS A 127 15.46 53.57 52.76
N VAL A 128 14.91 54.59 52.08
CA VAL A 128 14.28 54.48 50.76
C VAL A 128 15.33 54.36 49.65
N SER A 129 15.19 53.36 48.77
CA SER A 129 16.07 53.19 47.61
C SER A 129 15.48 53.85 46.35
N PHE A 130 15.91 55.06 46.04
CA PHE A 130 15.78 55.61 44.69
C PHE A 130 16.70 54.85 43.74
N ARG A 131 16.15 54.20 42.71
CA ARG A 131 16.94 53.65 41.59
C ARG A 131 17.07 54.70 40.49
N THR A 132 18.29 55.16 40.24
CA THR A 132 18.62 56.08 39.15
C THR A 132 18.57 55.36 37.79
N LEU A 133 17.90 55.98 36.80
CA LEU A 133 17.74 55.41 35.46
C LEU A 133 18.86 55.87 34.53
N PHE A 134 19.77 54.96 34.17
CA PHE A 134 20.88 55.26 33.26
C PHE A 134 20.49 54.97 31.79
N VAL A 135 20.03 56.00 31.07
CA VAL A 135 19.53 55.86 29.69
C VAL A 135 20.68 55.84 28.69
N HIS A 136 21.01 54.66 28.17
CA HIS A 136 22.08 54.48 27.18
C HIS A 136 21.71 55.12 25.82
N LYS A 137 22.46 56.14 25.40
CA LYS A 137 22.18 56.93 24.18
C LYS A 137 23.10 56.53 23.03
N TRP A 138 22.55 55.87 22.02
CA TRP A 138 23.24 55.52 20.77
C TRP A 138 23.52 56.77 19.94
N ARG A 139 24.73 56.89 19.37
CA ARG A 139 25.19 58.11 18.67
C ARG A 139 24.68 58.23 17.22
N ALA A 140 24.35 57.12 16.57
CA ALA A 140 23.69 57.05 15.27
C ALA A 140 22.84 55.78 15.18
N PHE A 141 21.80 55.79 14.35
CA PHE A 141 20.96 54.62 14.06
C PHE A 141 21.19 54.18 12.61
N LYS A 142 22.01 53.13 12.41
CA LYS A 142 22.02 52.39 11.14
C LYS A 142 20.85 51.39 11.14
N ARG A 143 20.15 51.27 10.01
CA ARG A 143 19.07 50.27 9.86
C ARG A 143 19.69 48.91 9.57
N TYR A 144 19.12 47.83 10.08
CA TYR A 144 19.68 46.48 9.90
C TYR A 144 19.82 46.08 8.41
N GLN A 145 18.88 46.51 7.56
CA GLN A 145 18.93 46.32 6.10
C GLN A 145 20.14 46.98 5.43
N ASP A 146 20.68 48.06 6.02
CA ASP A 146 21.87 48.73 5.52
C ASP A 146 23.12 48.01 6.02
N LEU A 147 23.16 47.56 7.28
CA LEU A 147 24.25 46.72 7.80
C LEU A 147 24.38 45.37 7.07
N ASP A 148 23.26 44.76 6.68
CA ASP A 148 23.26 43.49 5.93
C ASP A 148 23.74 43.69 4.49
N ARG A 149 23.44 44.85 3.90
CA ARG A 149 23.93 45.28 2.58
C ARG A 149 25.42 45.62 2.61
N ASP A 150 25.85 46.44 3.56
CA ASP A 150 27.25 46.80 3.82
C ASP A 150 28.10 45.52 3.98
N ARG A 151 27.62 44.56 4.80
CA ARG A 151 28.31 43.29 5.03
C ARG A 151 28.40 42.46 3.75
N LYS A 152 27.32 42.36 2.97
CA LYS A 152 27.32 41.57 1.73
C LYS A 152 28.21 42.17 0.63
N GLN A 153 28.29 43.50 0.55
CA GLN A 153 29.25 44.19 -0.33
C GLN A 153 30.69 43.90 0.09
N TYR A 154 30.97 43.92 1.40
CA TYR A 154 32.28 43.57 1.95
C TYR A 154 32.66 42.08 1.75
N GLU A 155 31.69 41.16 1.89
CA GLU A 155 31.85 39.73 1.57
C GLU A 155 32.21 39.53 0.07
N ASP A 156 31.51 40.22 -0.84
CA ASP A 156 31.79 40.21 -2.28
C ASP A 156 33.16 40.82 -2.63
N GLU A 157 33.58 41.91 -1.96
CA GLU A 157 34.90 42.54 -2.12
C GLU A 157 36.03 41.60 -1.68
N LEU A 158 35.90 41.00 -0.49
CA LEU A 158 36.86 40.00 0.02
C LEU A 158 36.97 38.79 -0.91
N TYR A 159 35.87 38.37 -1.52
CA TYR A 159 35.88 37.29 -2.51
C TYR A 159 36.64 37.67 -3.79
N ARG A 160 36.45 38.89 -4.32
CA ARG A 160 37.17 39.40 -5.50
C ARG A 160 38.67 39.55 -5.24
N VAL A 161 39.07 40.09 -4.09
CA VAL A 161 40.48 40.17 -3.68
C VAL A 161 41.12 38.77 -3.61
N ARG A 162 40.37 37.77 -3.12
CA ARG A 162 40.82 36.37 -3.04
C ARG A 162 40.86 35.64 -4.39
N THR A 163 40.20 36.16 -5.43
CA THR A 163 40.13 35.54 -6.76
C THR A 163 40.92 36.29 -7.84
N ALA A 164 41.64 37.35 -7.48
CA ALA A 164 42.63 37.99 -8.35
C ALA A 164 43.81 37.06 -8.61
N MET A 165 44.23 36.95 -9.88
CA MET A 165 45.33 36.07 -10.27
C MET A 165 46.66 36.85 -10.33
N ARG A 166 47.63 36.43 -9.53
CA ARG A 166 49.01 36.90 -9.54
C ARG A 166 49.79 36.10 -10.59
N ILE A 167 50.35 36.78 -11.58
CA ILE A 167 51.06 36.13 -12.71
C ILE A 167 52.58 36.20 -12.52
N SER A 168 53.08 37.28 -11.92
CA SER A 168 54.45 37.44 -11.44
C SER A 168 54.44 38.39 -10.24
N ASP A 169 55.56 38.52 -9.52
CA ASP A 169 55.54 38.97 -8.13
C ASP A 169 54.97 40.38 -7.88
N ASP A 170 55.15 41.31 -8.83
CA ASP A 170 54.66 42.70 -8.74
C ASP A 170 53.52 43.01 -9.73
N LEU A 171 52.92 42.01 -10.40
CA LEU A 171 51.82 42.22 -11.35
C LEU A 171 50.58 41.37 -11.07
N TYR A 172 49.47 42.05 -10.77
CA TYR A 172 48.17 41.46 -10.47
C TYR A 172 47.18 41.73 -11.60
N ILE A 173 46.53 40.67 -12.10
CA ILE A 173 45.27 40.82 -12.84
C ILE A 173 44.12 40.71 -11.84
N SER A 174 43.55 41.86 -11.48
CA SER A 174 42.25 41.91 -10.83
C SER A 174 41.18 41.35 -11.76
N PRO A 175 40.16 40.64 -11.26
CA PRO A 175 38.96 40.34 -12.05
C PRO A 175 38.33 41.65 -12.53
N GLU A 176 37.72 41.64 -13.71
CA GLU A 176 37.11 42.81 -14.37
C GLU A 176 36.33 43.67 -13.38
N ARG A 177 36.55 45.00 -13.38
CA ARG A 177 35.76 45.86 -12.50
C ARG A 177 34.32 45.83 -13.00
N ILE A 178 33.37 45.90 -12.08
CA ILE A 178 31.95 46.05 -12.44
C ILE A 178 31.70 47.38 -13.19
N GLU A 179 32.63 48.33 -13.08
CA GLU A 179 32.73 49.57 -13.88
C GLU A 179 33.05 49.31 -15.37
N ASP A 180 33.87 48.29 -15.67
CA ASP A 180 34.32 47.93 -17.02
C ASP A 180 33.30 47.02 -17.75
N VAL A 181 32.52 46.25 -16.99
CA VAL A 181 31.48 45.36 -17.51
C VAL A 181 30.25 46.18 -17.91
N MET A 182 29.85 46.11 -19.19
CA MET A 182 28.63 46.79 -19.66
C MET A 182 27.41 46.45 -18.77
N PRO A 183 26.58 47.45 -18.42
CA PRO A 183 25.43 47.23 -17.55
C PRO A 183 24.50 46.19 -18.16
N ARG A 184 24.12 45.19 -17.36
CA ARG A 184 23.12 44.20 -17.78
C ARG A 184 21.85 44.91 -18.21
N LYS A 185 21.22 44.40 -19.27
CA LYS A 185 19.87 44.82 -19.72
C LYS A 185 18.92 44.94 -18.53
N ALA A 186 17.97 45.87 -18.59
CA ALA A 186 16.94 45.98 -17.57
C ALA A 186 16.18 44.65 -17.43
N LEU A 187 15.66 44.34 -16.24
CA LEU A 187 15.03 43.03 -15.95
C LEU A 187 13.86 42.68 -16.87
N ALA A 188 13.22 43.67 -17.51
CA ALA A 188 12.18 43.47 -18.52
C ALA A 188 12.74 43.02 -19.90
N ASP A 189 13.96 43.42 -20.23
CA ASP A 189 14.62 43.19 -21.53
C ASP A 189 15.60 42.01 -21.51
N GLN A 190 15.81 41.40 -20.34
CA GLN A 190 16.61 40.19 -20.20
C GLN A 190 15.86 38.99 -20.78
N THR A 191 16.44 38.33 -21.78
CA THR A 191 15.91 37.07 -22.28
C THR A 191 15.91 36.01 -21.17
N ARG A 192 15.05 35.00 -21.31
CA ARG A 192 14.91 33.90 -20.34
C ARG A 192 16.23 33.16 -20.04
N ARG A 193 17.19 33.18 -20.98
CA ARG A 193 18.56 32.66 -20.82
C ARG A 193 19.46 33.60 -20.02
N GLU A 194 19.35 34.90 -20.21
CA GLU A 194 20.15 35.93 -19.50
C GLU A 194 19.71 36.10 -18.03
N SER A 195 18.42 35.89 -17.74
CA SER A 195 17.86 35.90 -16.38
C SER A 195 18.02 34.58 -15.61
N GLY A 196 18.61 33.54 -16.23
CA GLY A 196 18.89 32.25 -15.58
C GLY A 196 17.66 31.39 -15.29
N ALA A 197 16.51 31.68 -15.91
CA ALA A 197 15.29 30.89 -15.74
C ALA A 197 15.37 29.56 -16.53
N MET A 198 14.72 28.52 -16.02
CA MET A 198 14.67 27.18 -16.66
C MET A 198 14.22 27.27 -18.13
N SER A 199 14.68 26.35 -19.00
CA SER A 199 14.25 26.35 -20.41
C SER A 199 12.72 26.23 -20.55
N MET A 200 12.19 26.53 -21.74
CA MET A 200 10.76 26.30 -22.00
C MET A 200 10.42 24.82 -21.86
N ASP A 201 11.26 23.93 -22.37
CA ASP A 201 11.04 22.47 -22.39
C ASP A 201 11.01 21.89 -20.97
N VAL A 202 11.93 22.32 -20.10
CA VAL A 202 11.94 21.94 -18.68
C VAL A 202 10.70 22.45 -17.96
N LEU A 203 10.23 23.67 -18.27
CA LEU A 203 8.98 24.18 -17.70
C LEU A 203 7.77 23.40 -18.21
N THR A 204 7.71 23.09 -19.51
CA THR A 204 6.64 22.29 -20.12
C THR A 204 6.59 20.90 -19.49
N ALA A 205 7.72 20.19 -19.42
CA ALA A 205 7.83 18.88 -18.77
C ALA A 205 7.40 18.93 -17.29
N HIS A 206 7.85 19.93 -16.53
CA HIS A 206 7.41 20.16 -15.15
C HIS A 206 5.89 20.45 -15.05
N THR A 207 5.30 21.21 -15.98
CA THR A 207 3.83 21.42 -16.01
C THR A 207 3.04 20.19 -16.43
N MET A 208 3.62 19.27 -17.21
CA MET A 208 3.00 17.99 -17.53
C MET A 208 3.07 17.03 -16.34
N MET A 209 4.24 16.89 -15.70
CA MET A 209 4.39 16.05 -14.50
C MET A 209 3.57 16.54 -13.30
N ARG A 210 3.26 17.85 -13.21
CA ARG A 210 2.33 18.38 -12.18
C ARG A 210 0.95 17.71 -12.18
N TYR A 211 0.51 17.15 -13.31
CA TYR A 211 -0.79 16.46 -13.42
C TYR A 211 -0.68 14.93 -13.42
N LEU A 212 0.53 14.37 -13.33
CA LEU A 212 0.69 12.96 -12.99
C LEU A 212 0.60 12.82 -11.47
N ASP A 213 -0.28 11.95 -10.99
CA ASP A 213 -0.23 11.54 -9.60
C ASP A 213 1.04 10.69 -9.37
N HIS A 214 1.90 11.18 -8.49
CA HIS A 214 3.11 10.48 -8.05
C HIS A 214 2.91 9.73 -6.72
N SER A 215 1.66 9.45 -6.32
CA SER A 215 1.36 8.54 -5.23
C SER A 215 2.01 7.17 -5.43
N PHE A 216 2.38 6.53 -4.33
CA PHE A 216 2.96 5.18 -4.35
C PHE A 216 2.05 4.16 -5.05
N ASP A 217 0.74 4.36 -4.98
CA ASP A 217 -0.24 3.48 -5.60
C ASP A 217 -0.34 3.70 -7.12
N ASN A 218 -0.38 4.95 -7.60
CA ASN A 218 -0.36 5.20 -9.05
C ASN A 218 0.99 4.78 -9.69
N VAL A 219 2.12 4.98 -9.00
CA VAL A 219 3.43 4.46 -9.44
C VAL A 219 3.44 2.93 -9.47
N ARG A 220 2.82 2.26 -8.50
CA ARG A 220 2.64 0.80 -8.51
C ARG A 220 1.78 0.34 -9.69
N ARG A 221 0.60 0.92 -9.89
CA ARG A 221 -0.32 0.61 -11.00
C ARG A 221 0.37 0.82 -12.36
N TYR A 222 1.16 1.89 -12.51
CA TYR A 222 1.96 2.13 -13.71
C TYR A 222 3.00 1.02 -13.95
N ASN A 223 3.74 0.59 -12.92
CA ASN A 223 4.71 -0.48 -13.05
C ASN A 223 4.06 -1.84 -13.38
N GLU A 224 2.91 -2.14 -12.76
CA GLU A 224 2.10 -3.34 -13.07
C GLU A 224 1.60 -3.31 -14.53
N TYR A 225 1.19 -2.13 -15.04
CA TYR A 225 0.79 -1.92 -16.43
C TYR A 225 1.96 -2.07 -17.43
N GLN A 226 3.13 -1.50 -17.12
CA GLN A 226 4.34 -1.66 -17.97
C GLN A 226 4.78 -3.13 -18.03
N HIS A 227 4.74 -3.85 -16.90
CA HIS A 227 5.01 -5.28 -16.86
C HIS A 227 4.03 -6.08 -17.73
N LEU A 228 2.72 -5.79 -17.63
CA LEU A 228 1.70 -6.42 -18.48
C LEU A 228 1.93 -6.16 -19.98
N PHE A 229 2.31 -4.94 -20.36
CA PHE A 229 2.64 -4.60 -21.75
C PHE A 229 3.87 -5.36 -22.26
N HIS A 230 4.91 -5.49 -21.44
CA HIS A 230 6.09 -6.30 -21.76
C HIS A 230 5.73 -7.79 -21.91
N LEU A 231 4.90 -8.35 -21.01
CA LEU A 231 4.41 -9.72 -21.12
C LEU A 231 3.62 -9.94 -22.43
N GLN A 232 2.73 -9.01 -22.82
CA GLN A 232 1.97 -9.09 -24.07
C GLN A 232 2.89 -9.08 -25.30
N TYR A 233 3.86 -8.18 -25.35
CA TYR A 233 4.79 -8.08 -26.47
C TYR A 233 5.68 -9.32 -26.62
N ASP A 234 6.18 -9.87 -25.51
CA ASP A 234 6.98 -11.08 -25.49
C ASP A 234 6.15 -12.35 -25.84
N GLN A 235 4.88 -12.40 -25.42
CA GLN A 235 4.00 -13.56 -25.61
C GLN A 235 3.32 -13.66 -26.98
N ARG A 236 3.46 -12.65 -27.85
CA ARG A 236 2.87 -12.67 -29.20
C ARG A 236 3.25 -13.92 -30.01
N PHE A 237 2.37 -14.31 -30.91
CA PHE A 237 2.64 -15.35 -31.92
C PHE A 237 3.74 -14.88 -32.89
N ILE A 238 4.66 -15.79 -33.24
CA ILE A 238 5.79 -15.51 -34.15
C ILE A 238 5.77 -16.57 -35.26
N PRO A 239 5.30 -16.26 -36.48
CA PRO A 239 5.10 -17.25 -37.54
C PRO A 239 6.42 -17.84 -38.06
N GLU A 240 7.51 -17.09 -38.03
CA GLU A 240 8.84 -17.55 -38.44
C GLU A 240 9.34 -18.67 -37.52
N ARG A 241 9.08 -18.56 -36.21
CA ARG A 241 9.41 -19.60 -35.22
C ARG A 241 8.66 -20.90 -35.52
N LEU A 242 7.36 -20.81 -35.88
CA LEU A 242 6.57 -21.97 -36.28
C LEU A 242 7.11 -22.60 -37.57
N LEU A 243 7.51 -21.79 -38.56
CA LEU A 243 8.01 -22.26 -39.85
C LEU A 243 9.32 -23.07 -39.73
N PHE A 244 10.29 -22.59 -38.93
CA PHE A 244 11.59 -23.25 -38.78
C PHE A 244 11.62 -24.44 -37.80
N LEU A 245 10.73 -24.46 -36.80
CA LEU A 245 10.73 -25.48 -35.74
C LEU A 245 9.58 -26.49 -35.84
N GLY A 246 8.45 -26.14 -36.45
CA GLY A 246 7.18 -26.88 -36.30
C GLY A 246 6.47 -26.56 -34.97
N PRO A 247 5.19 -26.95 -34.81
CA PRO A 247 4.34 -26.51 -33.69
C PRO A 247 4.87 -26.94 -32.33
N ASP A 248 5.12 -28.24 -32.11
CA ASP A 248 5.60 -28.79 -30.83
C ASP A 248 6.89 -28.12 -30.34
N LEU A 249 7.88 -27.98 -31.21
CA LEU A 249 9.17 -27.40 -30.85
C LEU A 249 9.10 -25.86 -30.73
N ALA A 250 8.27 -25.18 -31.52
CA ALA A 250 8.00 -23.75 -31.34
C ALA A 250 7.31 -23.45 -29.99
N ALA A 251 6.34 -24.29 -29.61
CA ALA A 251 5.67 -24.24 -28.32
C ALA A 251 6.65 -24.54 -27.17
N ALA A 252 7.52 -25.56 -27.32
CA ALA A 252 8.54 -25.89 -26.34
C ALA A 252 9.51 -24.73 -26.07
N HIS A 253 10.04 -24.09 -27.11
CA HIS A 253 10.89 -22.89 -26.97
C HIS A 253 10.14 -21.70 -26.36
N PHE A 254 8.85 -21.52 -26.71
CA PHE A 254 7.99 -20.50 -26.10
C PHE A 254 7.78 -20.73 -24.59
N LEU A 255 7.58 -21.98 -24.17
CA LEU A 255 7.36 -22.36 -22.77
C LEU A 255 8.66 -22.27 -21.97
N VAL A 256 9.75 -22.89 -22.44
CA VAL A 256 11.05 -22.93 -21.74
C VAL A 256 11.69 -21.53 -21.62
N HIS A 257 11.38 -20.58 -22.52
CA HIS A 257 11.79 -19.18 -22.34
C HIS A 257 11.20 -18.51 -21.08
N ARG A 258 10.09 -19.04 -20.56
CA ARG A 258 9.32 -18.52 -19.41
C ARG A 258 9.44 -19.39 -18.16
N ASP A 259 10.49 -20.20 -18.12
CA ASP A 259 10.83 -21.09 -17.01
C ASP A 259 9.77 -22.19 -16.74
N ALA A 260 8.84 -22.40 -17.67
CA ALA A 260 8.02 -23.61 -17.75
C ALA A 260 8.88 -24.82 -18.14
N SER A 261 8.38 -26.01 -17.78
CA SER A 261 9.00 -27.31 -18.06
C SER A 261 8.19 -28.06 -19.12
N VAL A 262 8.86 -28.77 -20.04
CA VAL A 262 8.18 -29.59 -21.06
C VAL A 262 8.77 -31.00 -21.16
N LYS A 263 7.92 -31.98 -21.51
CA LYS A 263 8.29 -33.39 -21.78
C LYS A 263 7.86 -33.77 -23.20
N PHE A 264 8.70 -34.50 -23.92
CA PHE A 264 8.40 -35.02 -25.26
C PHE A 264 8.07 -36.51 -25.20
N ILE A 265 7.33 -37.02 -26.20
CA ILE A 265 6.98 -38.44 -26.28
C ILE A 265 8.25 -39.30 -26.34
N GLY A 266 8.41 -40.21 -25.39
CA GLY A 266 9.54 -41.14 -25.31
C GLY A 266 10.78 -40.62 -24.56
N ASP A 267 10.85 -39.32 -24.25
CA ASP A 267 11.90 -38.73 -23.40
C ASP A 267 11.42 -38.65 -21.95
N ASP A 268 12.01 -39.38 -21.01
CA ASP A 268 11.62 -39.27 -19.59
C ASP A 268 12.13 -37.99 -18.88
N THR A 269 13.00 -37.22 -19.53
CA THR A 269 13.53 -35.96 -19.02
C THR A 269 12.60 -34.78 -19.28
N TRP A 270 12.32 -34.01 -18.23
CA TRP A 270 11.75 -32.66 -18.37
C TRP A 270 12.82 -31.66 -18.80
N TYR A 271 12.54 -30.87 -19.83
CA TYR A 271 13.40 -29.81 -20.33
C TYR A 271 13.01 -28.47 -19.68
N LYS A 272 13.95 -27.82 -18.99
CA LYS A 272 13.80 -26.49 -18.38
C LYS A 272 14.91 -25.53 -18.80
N ARG A 273 14.73 -24.23 -18.57
CA ARG A 273 15.68 -23.17 -18.95
C ARG A 273 17.07 -23.32 -18.29
N SER A 274 17.10 -23.87 -17.08
CA SER A 274 18.31 -24.04 -16.27
C SER A 274 19.14 -25.27 -16.65
N ASP A 275 18.58 -26.18 -17.46
CA ASP A 275 19.22 -27.45 -17.76
C ASP A 275 20.36 -27.32 -18.78
N LYS A 276 21.34 -28.21 -18.68
CA LYS A 276 22.49 -28.26 -19.59
C LYS A 276 22.10 -28.66 -21.01
N GLN A 277 21.00 -29.40 -21.16
CA GLN A 277 20.47 -29.90 -22.43
C GLN A 277 19.47 -28.90 -23.02
N LYS A 278 19.94 -28.09 -23.97
CA LYS A 278 19.11 -27.10 -24.66
C LYS A 278 18.23 -27.77 -25.72
N LEU A 279 17.02 -27.25 -25.92
CA LEU A 279 16.14 -27.64 -27.02
C LEU A 279 16.81 -27.42 -28.39
N PRO A 280 16.59 -28.30 -29.39
CA PRO A 280 17.16 -28.14 -30.72
C PRO A 280 16.65 -26.88 -31.42
N GLY A 281 17.54 -26.20 -32.16
CA GLY A 281 17.22 -24.97 -32.91
C GLY A 281 16.66 -25.18 -34.32
N VAL A 282 16.36 -26.43 -34.70
CA VAL A 282 15.86 -26.85 -36.02
C VAL A 282 14.80 -27.92 -35.78
N ARG A 283 13.74 -27.94 -36.60
CA ARG A 283 12.69 -28.97 -36.57
C ARG A 283 13.25 -30.39 -36.62
N VAL A 284 12.95 -31.20 -35.60
CA VAL A 284 13.23 -32.63 -35.55
C VAL A 284 11.92 -33.41 -35.81
N PRO A 285 11.85 -34.31 -36.81
CA PRO A 285 10.66 -35.14 -37.02
C PRO A 285 10.52 -36.19 -35.90
N GLY A 286 9.29 -36.47 -35.46
CA GLY A 286 8.99 -37.40 -34.37
C GLY A 286 9.04 -36.80 -32.96
N MET A 287 9.55 -35.58 -32.81
CA MET A 287 9.67 -34.90 -31.52
C MET A 287 8.38 -34.11 -31.18
N TYR A 288 7.42 -34.80 -30.56
CA TYR A 288 6.10 -34.26 -30.19
C TYR A 288 5.99 -33.97 -28.70
N LEU A 289 5.23 -32.94 -28.30
CA LEU A 289 5.00 -32.61 -26.90
C LEU A 289 4.00 -33.57 -26.25
N GLU A 290 4.36 -34.09 -25.07
CA GLU A 290 3.53 -34.99 -24.27
C GLU A 290 2.97 -34.29 -23.01
N ALA A 291 3.82 -33.57 -22.28
CA ALA A 291 3.44 -32.90 -21.03
C ALA A 291 4.02 -31.49 -20.94
N ILE A 292 3.23 -30.57 -20.37
CA ILE A 292 3.57 -29.18 -20.14
C ILE A 292 3.32 -28.87 -18.67
N ASP A 293 4.36 -28.45 -17.95
CA ASP A 293 4.25 -27.91 -16.59
C ASP A 293 4.66 -26.43 -16.60
N ALA A 294 3.66 -25.55 -16.70
CA ALA A 294 3.82 -24.11 -16.70
C ALA A 294 3.42 -23.49 -15.35
N SER A 295 3.44 -24.28 -14.27
CA SER A 295 3.09 -23.82 -12.92
C SER A 295 3.95 -22.62 -12.48
N GLY A 296 3.31 -21.62 -11.88
CA GLY A 296 3.93 -20.37 -11.43
C GLY A 296 4.26 -19.36 -12.53
N THR A 297 4.02 -19.68 -13.81
CA THR A 297 4.34 -18.77 -14.93
C THR A 297 3.24 -17.76 -15.21
N GLU A 298 3.59 -16.60 -15.78
CA GLU A 298 2.67 -15.50 -16.07
C GLU A 298 2.12 -15.53 -17.51
N LEU A 299 1.68 -16.71 -17.94
CA LEU A 299 1.04 -16.90 -19.25
C LEU A 299 -0.25 -16.09 -19.38
N LEU A 300 -0.39 -15.38 -20.50
CA LEU A 300 -1.55 -14.58 -20.90
C LEU A 300 -2.40 -15.32 -21.93
N TYR A 301 -3.66 -14.92 -22.08
CA TYR A 301 -4.59 -15.42 -23.10
C TYR A 301 -4.00 -15.44 -24.52
N GLU A 302 -3.30 -14.37 -24.91
CA GLU A 302 -2.61 -14.23 -26.19
C GLU A 302 -1.51 -15.28 -26.36
N GLY A 303 -0.79 -15.60 -25.29
CA GLY A 303 0.32 -16.55 -25.28
C GLY A 303 -0.08 -17.95 -25.75
N PHE A 304 -1.29 -18.41 -25.39
CA PHE A 304 -1.84 -19.70 -25.80
C PHE A 304 -1.98 -19.86 -27.33
N SER A 305 -1.92 -18.79 -28.12
CA SER A 305 -1.83 -18.89 -29.59
C SER A 305 -0.57 -19.62 -30.09
N ASN A 306 0.50 -19.65 -29.28
CA ASN A 306 1.72 -20.40 -29.57
C ASN A 306 1.59 -21.90 -29.27
N LEU A 307 0.48 -22.34 -28.66
CA LEU A 307 0.21 -23.74 -28.30
C LEU A 307 -0.79 -24.40 -29.27
N TYR A 308 -0.98 -23.81 -30.46
CA TYR A 308 -1.89 -24.33 -31.48
C TYR A 308 -1.32 -25.58 -32.20
N ASP A 309 -2.21 -26.45 -32.68
CA ASP A 309 -1.94 -27.72 -33.38
C ASP A 309 -1.19 -28.80 -32.55
N LEU A 310 -1.16 -28.69 -31.22
CA LEU A 310 -0.49 -29.64 -30.31
C LEU A 310 -1.32 -30.91 -30.05
N LYS A 311 -1.28 -31.84 -31.00
CA LYS A 311 -2.12 -33.06 -31.08
C LYS A 311 -1.84 -34.16 -30.04
N HIS A 312 -0.73 -34.08 -29.31
CA HIS A 312 -0.27 -35.18 -28.45
C HIS A 312 -0.05 -34.80 -26.97
N VAL A 313 -0.38 -33.56 -26.57
CA VAL A 313 -0.26 -33.12 -25.18
C VAL A 313 -1.34 -33.77 -24.33
N ARG A 314 -0.93 -34.68 -23.43
CA ARG A 314 -1.78 -35.42 -22.49
C ARG A 314 -1.90 -34.72 -21.14
N MET A 315 -0.87 -33.98 -20.73
CA MET A 315 -0.78 -33.37 -19.40
C MET A 315 -0.47 -31.88 -19.49
N LEU A 316 -1.30 -31.05 -18.84
CA LEU A 316 -1.10 -29.60 -18.74
C LEU A 316 -1.25 -29.13 -17.28
N ARG A 317 -0.22 -28.46 -16.75
CA ARG A 317 -0.31 -27.76 -15.46
C ARG A 317 -0.16 -26.26 -15.60
N LEU A 318 -1.03 -25.55 -14.92
CA LEU A 318 -1.11 -24.09 -14.84
C LEU A 318 -1.19 -23.63 -13.37
N ALA A 319 -0.73 -24.44 -12.42
CA ALA A 319 -0.92 -24.17 -10.99
C ALA A 319 -0.25 -22.84 -10.58
N GLY A 320 -1.00 -21.94 -9.95
CA GLY A 320 -0.54 -20.61 -9.53
C GLY A 320 -0.41 -19.58 -10.66
N CYS A 321 -0.90 -19.85 -11.87
CA CYS A 321 -0.84 -18.89 -12.99
C CYS A 321 -1.85 -17.73 -12.78
N LYS A 322 -1.32 -16.54 -12.44
CA LYS A 322 -2.09 -15.33 -12.07
C LYS A 322 -2.97 -14.73 -13.18
N ASN A 323 -2.78 -15.14 -14.44
CA ASN A 323 -3.42 -14.56 -15.63
C ASN A 323 -4.18 -15.60 -16.47
N VAL A 324 -4.54 -16.73 -15.84
CA VAL A 324 -5.41 -17.76 -16.40
C VAL A 324 -6.86 -17.40 -16.06
N ASP A 325 -7.51 -16.75 -17.02
CA ASP A 325 -8.88 -16.22 -16.94
C ASP A 325 -9.88 -17.19 -17.60
N ASP A 326 -11.19 -17.02 -17.40
CA ASP A 326 -12.26 -17.82 -18.05
C ASP A 326 -12.09 -18.00 -19.57
N TRP A 327 -11.64 -16.96 -20.27
CA TRP A 327 -11.36 -16.99 -21.71
C TRP A 327 -10.21 -17.93 -22.08
N THR A 328 -9.22 -18.08 -21.20
CA THR A 328 -8.10 -19.01 -21.38
C THR A 328 -8.57 -20.46 -21.27
N LEU A 329 -9.49 -20.77 -20.36
CA LEU A 329 -10.06 -22.12 -20.20
C LEU A 329 -10.88 -22.54 -21.44
N SER A 330 -11.69 -21.63 -21.99
CA SER A 330 -12.39 -21.86 -23.26
C SER A 330 -11.44 -22.09 -24.44
N ARG A 331 -10.30 -21.37 -24.47
CA ARG A 331 -9.24 -21.59 -25.45
C ARG A 331 -8.50 -22.92 -25.25
N ILE A 332 -8.21 -23.33 -24.01
CA ILE A 332 -7.63 -24.65 -23.68
C ILE A 332 -8.59 -25.77 -24.12
N GLY A 333 -9.88 -25.64 -23.79
CA GLY A 333 -10.93 -26.56 -24.23
C GLY A 333 -11.04 -26.69 -25.75
N SER A 334 -10.75 -25.61 -26.49
CA SER A 334 -10.73 -25.61 -27.96
C SER A 334 -9.43 -26.17 -28.57
N ILE A 335 -8.28 -25.99 -27.92
CA ILE A 335 -6.96 -26.41 -28.45
C ILE A 335 -6.69 -27.89 -28.19
N PHE A 336 -7.04 -28.40 -26.99
CA PHE A 336 -6.66 -29.74 -26.54
C PHE A 336 -7.85 -30.73 -26.44
N ALA A 337 -8.97 -30.42 -27.11
CA ALA A 337 -10.24 -31.17 -27.06
C ALA A 337 -10.09 -32.70 -27.19
N ASP A 338 -9.21 -33.14 -28.11
CA ASP A 338 -9.00 -34.54 -28.48
C ASP A 338 -7.70 -35.14 -27.91
N SER A 339 -6.97 -34.43 -27.03
CA SER A 339 -5.63 -34.85 -26.56
C SER A 339 -5.43 -34.83 -25.05
N LEU A 340 -6.09 -33.94 -24.29
CA LEU A 340 -5.79 -33.75 -22.87
C LEU A 340 -6.42 -34.83 -21.98
N GLU A 341 -5.61 -35.42 -21.10
CA GLU A 341 -5.98 -36.46 -20.13
C GLU A 341 -5.91 -35.93 -18.68
N PHE A 342 -4.98 -35.00 -18.38
CA PHE A 342 -4.76 -34.39 -17.06
C PHE A 342 -4.63 -32.86 -17.14
N LEU A 343 -5.39 -32.14 -16.31
CA LEU A 343 -5.35 -30.67 -16.20
C LEU A 343 -5.24 -30.21 -14.73
N ASP A 344 -4.31 -29.31 -14.44
CA ASP A 344 -4.08 -28.76 -13.09
C ASP A 344 -4.23 -27.23 -13.11
N LEU A 345 -5.27 -26.72 -12.44
CA LEU A 345 -5.64 -25.29 -12.39
C LEU A 345 -5.50 -24.68 -10.98
N SER A 346 -4.79 -25.38 -10.10
CA SER A 346 -4.73 -25.08 -8.67
C SER A 346 -4.23 -23.66 -8.37
N GLY A 347 -4.94 -22.90 -7.55
CA GLY A 347 -4.54 -21.54 -7.13
C GLY A 347 -4.60 -20.44 -8.19
N CYS A 348 -5.26 -20.67 -9.34
CA CYS A 348 -5.48 -19.63 -10.36
C CYS A 348 -6.58 -18.62 -9.95
N GLN A 349 -6.18 -17.39 -9.63
CA GLN A 349 -7.03 -16.36 -8.98
C GLN A 349 -8.06 -15.64 -9.89
N LYS A 350 -8.15 -16.01 -11.18
CA LYS A 350 -9.03 -15.35 -12.17
C LYS A 350 -9.97 -16.31 -12.90
N ILE A 351 -10.02 -17.56 -12.44
CA ILE A 351 -10.98 -18.57 -12.90
C ILE A 351 -12.29 -18.35 -12.16
N SER A 352 -13.42 -18.48 -12.85
CA SER A 352 -14.75 -18.52 -12.26
C SER A 352 -15.47 -19.84 -12.56
N ALA A 353 -16.57 -20.07 -11.83
CA ALA A 353 -17.52 -21.15 -12.09
C ALA A 353 -18.09 -21.16 -13.53
N LYS A 354 -18.00 -20.02 -14.25
CA LYS A 354 -18.37 -19.92 -15.67
C LYS A 354 -17.24 -20.38 -16.59
N GLY A 355 -15.99 -20.01 -16.29
CA GLY A 355 -14.81 -20.44 -17.06
C GLY A 355 -14.59 -21.94 -17.02
N LEU A 356 -14.82 -22.58 -15.86
CA LEU A 356 -14.75 -24.04 -15.72
C LEU A 356 -15.67 -24.77 -16.72
N ARG A 357 -16.87 -24.23 -17.01
CA ARG A 357 -17.77 -24.79 -18.03
C ARG A 357 -17.17 -24.77 -19.44
N GLY A 358 -16.18 -23.93 -19.72
CA GLY A 358 -15.43 -23.93 -20.98
C GLY A 358 -14.64 -25.23 -21.23
N LEU A 359 -14.41 -26.04 -20.19
CA LEU A 359 -13.66 -27.29 -20.26
C LEU A 359 -14.48 -28.49 -20.80
N HIS A 360 -15.81 -28.38 -20.94
CA HIS A 360 -16.69 -29.47 -21.43
C HIS A 360 -16.30 -30.05 -22.80
N SER A 361 -15.52 -29.31 -23.60
CA SER A 361 -14.97 -29.77 -24.88
C SER A 361 -13.90 -30.86 -24.76
N LEU A 362 -13.27 -31.02 -23.58
CA LEU A 362 -12.13 -31.91 -23.34
C LEU A 362 -12.58 -33.37 -23.11
N LYS A 363 -13.04 -34.04 -24.16
CA LYS A 363 -13.69 -35.37 -24.10
C LYS A 363 -12.82 -36.52 -23.59
N LYS A 364 -11.52 -36.32 -23.41
CA LYS A 364 -10.56 -37.31 -22.87
C LYS A 364 -10.07 -36.98 -21.46
N LEU A 365 -10.50 -35.86 -20.88
CA LEU A 365 -10.01 -35.41 -19.59
C LEU A 365 -10.44 -36.39 -18.50
N SER A 366 -9.47 -37.11 -17.93
CA SER A 366 -9.70 -38.10 -16.88
C SER A 366 -9.45 -37.51 -15.49
N TYR A 367 -8.61 -36.48 -15.39
CA TYR A 367 -8.26 -35.84 -14.12
C TYR A 367 -8.23 -34.31 -14.23
N LEU A 368 -8.95 -33.63 -13.33
CA LEU A 368 -8.95 -32.17 -13.19
C LEU A 368 -8.66 -31.78 -11.74
N ARG A 369 -7.62 -31.00 -11.49
CA ARG A 369 -7.29 -30.49 -10.14
C ARG A 369 -7.67 -29.02 -9.98
N LEU A 370 -8.41 -28.73 -8.91
CA LEU A 370 -9.01 -27.44 -8.57
C LEU A 370 -8.64 -26.96 -7.14
N GLU A 371 -7.48 -27.36 -6.63
CA GLU A 371 -7.02 -27.03 -5.25
C GLU A 371 -6.82 -25.51 -5.07
N GLY A 372 -7.29 -24.94 -3.95
CA GLY A 372 -7.09 -23.52 -3.62
C GLY A 372 -7.87 -22.54 -4.50
N LEU A 373 -9.04 -22.95 -5.01
CA LEU A 373 -9.98 -22.09 -5.76
C LEU A 373 -11.13 -21.58 -4.89
N ASP A 374 -10.86 -21.35 -3.59
CA ASP A 374 -11.82 -20.98 -2.54
C ASP A 374 -12.60 -19.67 -2.80
N HIS A 375 -12.14 -18.88 -3.77
CA HIS A 375 -12.76 -17.64 -4.23
C HIS A 375 -13.84 -17.85 -5.30
N VAL A 376 -14.10 -19.10 -5.71
CA VAL A 376 -15.03 -19.45 -6.79
C VAL A 376 -16.41 -19.82 -6.24
N ASP A 377 -17.38 -18.93 -6.41
CA ASP A 377 -18.78 -19.14 -6.01
C ASP A 377 -19.33 -20.48 -6.53
N LYS A 378 -19.78 -21.32 -5.59
CA LYS A 378 -20.39 -22.64 -5.84
C LYS A 378 -19.52 -23.55 -6.76
N LEU A 379 -18.21 -23.55 -6.52
CA LEU A 379 -17.19 -24.39 -7.18
C LEU A 379 -17.62 -25.85 -7.32
N ALA A 380 -18.04 -26.51 -6.23
CA ALA A 380 -18.40 -27.93 -6.24
C ALA A 380 -19.57 -28.27 -7.17
N LYS A 381 -20.57 -27.39 -7.28
CA LYS A 381 -21.67 -27.54 -8.24
C LYS A 381 -21.17 -27.45 -9.69
N SER A 382 -20.10 -26.70 -9.94
CA SER A 382 -19.49 -26.57 -11.28
C SER A 382 -18.54 -27.73 -11.60
N ALA A 383 -17.91 -28.32 -10.59
CA ALA A 383 -17.18 -29.59 -10.72
C ALA A 383 -18.11 -30.76 -11.05
N LEU A 384 -19.20 -30.93 -10.30
CA LEU A 384 -20.19 -31.99 -10.52
C LEU A 384 -20.80 -31.92 -11.94
N LEU A 385 -21.12 -30.71 -12.42
CA LEU A 385 -21.61 -30.47 -13.79
C LEU A 385 -20.55 -30.76 -14.88
N LEU A 386 -19.26 -30.81 -14.55
CA LEU A 386 -18.20 -31.25 -15.47
C LEU A 386 -18.03 -32.77 -15.46
N GLU A 387 -18.18 -33.42 -14.30
CA GLU A 387 -18.17 -34.89 -14.19
C GLU A 387 -19.39 -35.52 -14.87
N GLU A 388 -20.55 -34.86 -14.83
CA GLU A 388 -21.73 -35.22 -15.63
C GLU A 388 -21.48 -35.03 -17.15
N ALA A 389 -20.75 -33.99 -17.55
CA ALA A 389 -20.50 -33.66 -18.95
C ALA A 389 -19.36 -34.46 -19.61
N ILE A 390 -18.37 -34.92 -18.82
CA ILE A 390 -17.17 -35.63 -19.30
C ILE A 390 -17.12 -37.00 -18.60
N PRO A 391 -17.63 -38.08 -19.23
CA PRO A 391 -17.74 -39.38 -18.59
C PRO A 391 -16.35 -39.97 -18.31
N GLY A 392 -16.08 -40.26 -17.03
CA GLY A 392 -14.77 -40.75 -16.56
C GLY A 392 -13.83 -39.66 -16.02
N LEU A 393 -14.25 -38.40 -16.01
CA LEU A 393 -13.54 -37.34 -15.29
C LEU A 393 -13.59 -37.60 -13.77
N THR A 394 -12.46 -37.41 -13.10
CA THR A 394 -12.35 -37.31 -11.64
C THR A 394 -11.83 -35.91 -11.27
N VAL A 395 -12.60 -35.15 -10.48
CA VAL A 395 -12.17 -33.85 -9.95
C VAL A 395 -11.46 -34.02 -8.60
N LEU A 396 -10.32 -33.34 -8.45
CA LEU A 396 -9.47 -33.37 -7.26
C LEU A 396 -9.37 -31.98 -6.63
N GLY A 397 -9.32 -31.91 -5.29
CA GLY A 397 -9.18 -30.66 -4.54
C GLY A 397 -10.49 -29.94 -4.20
N VAL A 398 -11.64 -30.58 -4.40
CA VAL A 398 -12.96 -30.05 -4.08
C VAL A 398 -13.57 -30.83 -2.92
N ASN A 399 -13.94 -30.14 -1.84
CA ASN A 399 -14.62 -30.75 -0.69
C ASN A 399 -16.13 -30.79 -0.95
N PHE A 400 -16.62 -31.89 -1.56
CA PHE A 400 -18.03 -32.05 -1.89
C PHE A 400 -18.94 -32.09 -0.65
N ASP A 401 -18.48 -32.70 0.46
CA ASP A 401 -19.27 -32.84 1.70
C ASP A 401 -19.64 -31.47 2.29
N LEU A 402 -18.66 -30.56 2.42
CA LEU A 402 -18.87 -29.20 2.91
C LEU A 402 -19.83 -28.42 1.99
N ALA A 403 -19.72 -28.60 0.67
CA ALA A 403 -20.62 -27.96 -0.28
C ALA A 403 -22.05 -28.56 -0.25
N LEU A 404 -22.20 -29.83 0.14
CA LEU A 404 -23.49 -30.46 0.37
C LEU A 404 -24.12 -29.95 1.67
N GLU A 405 -23.37 -29.85 2.76
CA GLU A 405 -23.85 -29.21 3.99
C GLU A 405 -24.32 -27.77 3.74
N ASP A 406 -23.54 -26.98 3.00
CA ASP A 406 -23.89 -25.58 2.72
C ASP A 406 -25.11 -25.47 1.78
N ALA A 407 -25.30 -26.42 0.86
CA ALA A 407 -26.53 -26.53 0.07
C ALA A 407 -27.74 -26.94 0.94
N GLN A 408 -27.55 -27.81 1.94
CA GLN A 408 -28.60 -28.16 2.91
C GLN A 408 -28.96 -26.98 3.83
N LYS A 409 -27.97 -26.16 4.24
CA LYS A 409 -28.19 -24.91 4.99
C LYS A 409 -28.95 -23.89 4.13
N GLU A 410 -28.58 -23.75 2.85
CA GLU A 410 -29.29 -22.91 1.88
C GLU A 410 -30.73 -23.38 1.65
N ALA A 411 -30.98 -24.69 1.53
CA ALA A 411 -32.32 -25.25 1.41
C ALA A 411 -33.19 -25.00 2.66
N LYS A 412 -32.69 -25.34 3.85
CA LYS A 412 -33.38 -25.13 5.14
C LYS A 412 -33.65 -23.65 5.45
N LEU A 413 -32.85 -22.73 4.89
CA LEU A 413 -33.09 -21.29 4.95
C LEU A 413 -34.24 -20.84 4.04
N LEU A 414 -34.45 -21.51 2.90
CA LEU A 414 -35.53 -21.22 1.94
C LEU A 414 -36.87 -21.87 2.35
N GLU A 415 -36.83 -22.85 3.25
CA GLU A 415 -37.99 -23.54 3.83
C GLU A 415 -38.52 -22.85 5.11
N ASP A 416 -37.79 -21.90 5.69
CA ASP A 416 -38.17 -21.22 6.94
C ASP A 416 -39.30 -20.21 6.69
N GLU A 417 -40.38 -20.28 7.49
CA GLU A 417 -41.60 -19.48 7.31
C GLU A 417 -41.36 -17.96 7.32
N ARG A 418 -40.28 -17.48 7.97
CA ARG A 418 -39.93 -16.05 7.99
C ARG A 418 -39.14 -15.57 6.77
N VAL A 419 -38.68 -16.46 5.89
CA VAL A 419 -37.77 -16.11 4.80
C VAL A 419 -38.54 -15.88 3.50
N LEU A 420 -38.78 -14.61 3.20
CA LEU A 420 -39.45 -14.16 1.99
C LEU A 420 -38.45 -13.96 0.84
N ILE A 421 -38.83 -14.44 -0.36
CA ILE A 421 -38.00 -14.38 -1.57
C ILE A 421 -38.54 -13.29 -2.51
N ASP A 422 -37.74 -12.25 -2.77
CA ASP A 422 -38.01 -11.22 -3.80
C ASP A 422 -37.97 -11.84 -5.21
N ALA A 423 -38.67 -11.23 -6.17
CA ALA A 423 -38.72 -11.66 -7.58
C ALA A 423 -37.34 -11.70 -8.28
N LYS A 424 -36.29 -11.17 -7.66
CA LYS A 424 -34.89 -11.25 -8.10
C LYS A 424 -34.09 -12.41 -7.47
N GLY A 425 -34.71 -13.23 -6.61
CA GLY A 425 -34.02 -14.28 -5.85
C GLY A 425 -33.24 -13.76 -4.65
N ASN A 426 -33.68 -12.66 -4.02
CA ASN A 426 -33.11 -12.19 -2.76
C ASN A 426 -33.95 -12.69 -1.58
N CYS A 427 -33.30 -13.27 -0.58
CA CYS A 427 -33.92 -13.84 0.61
C CYS A 427 -33.88 -12.82 1.76
N HIS A 428 -35.04 -12.57 2.36
CA HIS A 428 -35.23 -11.59 3.43
C HIS A 428 -35.97 -12.21 4.62
N ALA A 429 -35.44 -12.09 5.83
CA ALA A 429 -36.20 -12.39 7.05
C ALA A 429 -37.22 -11.28 7.32
N GLU A 430 -38.45 -11.66 7.66
CA GLU A 430 -39.45 -10.77 8.22
C GLU A 430 -39.41 -10.76 9.75
N ASP A 431 -39.32 -9.57 10.33
CA ASP A 431 -39.43 -9.34 11.78
C ASP A 431 -40.90 -9.15 12.23
N ASP A 432 -41.15 -9.21 13.54
CA ASP A 432 -42.49 -9.13 14.14
C ASP A 432 -43.23 -7.80 13.86
N ASN A 433 -42.55 -6.80 13.28
CA ASN A 433 -43.13 -5.54 12.83
C ASN A 433 -43.37 -5.49 11.31
N GLY A 434 -43.19 -6.59 10.58
CA GLY A 434 -43.26 -6.66 9.12
C GLY A 434 -42.08 -6.01 8.40
N ARG A 435 -40.88 -5.99 9.02
CA ARG A 435 -39.67 -5.39 8.44
C ARG A 435 -38.79 -6.44 7.81
N LEU A 436 -38.41 -6.21 6.55
CA LEU A 436 -37.54 -7.10 5.78
C LEU A 436 -36.05 -6.82 6.02
N PHE A 437 -35.32 -7.87 6.44
CA PHE A 437 -33.87 -7.88 6.64
C PHE A 437 -33.22 -8.82 5.63
N TYR A 438 -32.32 -8.29 4.79
CA TYR A 438 -31.64 -9.07 3.76
C TYR A 438 -30.64 -10.07 4.37
N ILE A 439 -30.75 -11.33 3.95
CA ILE A 439 -29.89 -12.44 4.40
C ILE A 439 -28.95 -12.90 3.28
N HIS A 440 -29.51 -13.27 2.13
CA HIS A 440 -28.81 -13.92 1.02
C HIS A 440 -29.39 -13.44 -0.32
N GLY A 441 -28.61 -13.44 -1.40
CA GLY A 441 -29.10 -13.07 -2.72
C GLY A 441 -28.01 -12.48 -3.61
N SER A 442 -28.44 -11.63 -4.55
CA SER A 442 -27.58 -11.01 -5.57
C SER A 442 -27.43 -9.49 -5.36
N ILE A 443 -27.58 -9.00 -4.13
CA ILE A 443 -27.36 -7.57 -3.81
C ILE A 443 -25.87 -7.34 -3.57
N ASN A 444 -25.32 -6.28 -4.17
CA ASN A 444 -23.95 -5.85 -3.89
C ASN A 444 -23.84 -5.36 -2.43
N GLU A 445 -23.33 -6.24 -1.56
CA GLU A 445 -23.15 -5.98 -0.13
C GLU A 445 -22.00 -5.00 0.17
N ARG A 446 -20.98 -4.99 -0.70
CA ARG A 446 -19.99 -3.91 -0.75
C ARG A 446 -20.62 -2.71 -1.44
N ALA A 447 -20.58 -1.55 -0.80
CA ALA A 447 -20.91 -0.28 -1.44
C ALA A 447 -20.05 -0.12 -2.71
N ALA A 448 -20.66 0.26 -3.83
CA ALA A 448 -19.90 0.62 -5.04
C ALA A 448 -19.06 1.87 -4.74
N VAL A 449 -17.83 1.93 -5.26
CA VAL A 449 -16.81 2.91 -4.86
C VAL A 449 -16.30 3.70 -6.08
N ASP A 450 -15.99 4.98 -5.91
CA ASP A 450 -15.36 5.82 -6.95
C ASP A 450 -13.84 5.58 -7.03
N ASP A 451 -13.19 6.15 -8.05
CA ASP A 451 -11.73 6.06 -8.26
C ASP A 451 -10.89 6.68 -7.11
N ASN A 452 -11.53 7.26 -6.09
CA ASN A 452 -10.91 7.90 -4.92
C ASN A 452 -11.27 7.18 -3.60
N ASP A 453 -11.72 5.93 -3.66
CA ASP A 453 -12.16 5.11 -2.52
C ASP A 453 -13.37 5.66 -1.72
N LYS A 454 -14.26 6.44 -2.36
CA LYS A 454 -15.51 6.96 -1.75
C LYS A 454 -16.73 6.17 -2.23
N PRO A 455 -17.70 5.82 -1.36
CA PRO A 455 -18.89 5.09 -1.76
C PRO A 455 -19.80 5.93 -2.68
N LEU A 456 -19.98 5.47 -3.92
CA LEU A 456 -20.94 6.00 -4.91
C LEU A 456 -22.39 5.68 -4.54
N VAL A 457 -22.62 4.56 -3.84
CA VAL A 457 -23.96 4.06 -3.48
C VAL A 457 -23.97 3.63 -2.02
N THR A 458 -24.93 4.14 -1.25
CA THR A 458 -25.20 3.67 0.11
C THR A 458 -25.88 2.30 0.09
N THR A 459 -25.46 1.39 0.98
CA THR A 459 -26.06 0.06 1.09
C THR A 459 -27.55 0.16 1.44
N THR A 460 -28.44 -0.44 0.64
CA THR A 460 -29.89 -0.54 0.93
C THR A 460 -30.22 -1.46 2.09
N ILE A 461 -29.22 -2.21 2.58
CA ILE A 461 -29.32 -3.18 3.67
C ILE A 461 -29.51 -2.46 5.01
N ARG A 462 -30.56 -2.83 5.75
CA ARG A 462 -30.85 -2.31 7.09
C ARG A 462 -29.82 -2.79 8.12
N ARG A 463 -29.50 -1.91 9.08
CA ARG A 463 -28.59 -2.19 10.22
C ARG A 463 -29.27 -2.03 11.58
N GLU A 464 -30.60 -1.92 11.59
CA GLU A 464 -31.42 -1.96 12.80
C GLU A 464 -31.49 -3.41 13.32
N ILE A 465 -31.51 -3.64 14.63
CA ILE A 465 -31.61 -5.00 15.18
C ILE A 465 -33.05 -5.53 14.97
N PRO A 466 -33.27 -6.72 14.39
CA PRO A 466 -34.62 -7.26 14.16
C PRO A 466 -35.38 -7.58 15.46
N ALA A 467 -36.66 -7.20 15.49
CA ALA A 467 -37.58 -7.64 16.55
C ALA A 467 -38.16 -9.02 16.17
N MET A 468 -37.66 -10.04 16.84
CA MET A 468 -38.01 -11.46 16.76
C MET A 468 -37.37 -12.12 17.98
N ASP A 469 -37.58 -13.41 18.21
CA ASP A 469 -36.91 -14.10 19.31
C ASP A 469 -35.36 -14.15 19.14
N ASP A 470 -34.64 -14.40 20.24
CA ASP A 470 -33.19 -14.58 20.22
C ASP A 470 -32.78 -15.95 19.63
N ALA A 471 -33.50 -17.04 19.91
CA ALA A 471 -33.18 -18.38 19.36
C ALA A 471 -33.48 -18.48 17.87
N GLU A 472 -34.57 -17.87 17.44
CA GLU A 472 -34.98 -17.80 16.03
C GLU A 472 -34.00 -16.96 15.20
N PHE A 473 -33.54 -15.82 15.74
CA PHE A 473 -32.47 -15.03 15.13
C PHE A 473 -31.16 -15.83 15.03
N ASP A 474 -30.79 -16.57 16.08
CA ASP A 474 -29.60 -17.41 16.08
C ASP A 474 -29.71 -18.60 15.12
N ARG A 475 -30.90 -19.18 14.91
CA ARG A 475 -31.17 -20.19 13.87
C ARG A 475 -30.95 -19.62 12.47
N LEU A 476 -31.53 -18.46 12.17
CA LEU A 476 -31.38 -17.79 10.88
C LEU A 476 -29.93 -17.32 10.62
N ASP A 477 -29.20 -16.88 11.65
CA ASP A 477 -27.77 -16.55 11.53
C ASP A 477 -26.89 -17.80 11.34
N LYS A 478 -27.18 -18.93 12.03
CA LYS A 478 -26.55 -20.24 11.76
C LYS A 478 -26.76 -20.67 10.29
N LEU A 479 -28.02 -20.69 9.83
CA LEU A 479 -28.39 -21.12 8.47
C LEU A 479 -27.80 -20.22 7.37
N SER A 480 -27.60 -18.93 7.66
CA SER A 480 -26.97 -17.98 6.75
C SER A 480 -25.45 -17.84 6.89
N GLY A 481 -24.79 -18.70 7.67
CA GLY A 481 -23.33 -18.70 7.83
C GLY A 481 -22.76 -17.47 8.54
N GLY A 482 -23.53 -16.86 9.46
CA GLY A 482 -23.15 -15.64 10.17
C GLY A 482 -23.39 -14.34 9.39
N LYS A 483 -24.01 -14.42 8.20
CA LYS A 483 -24.19 -13.28 7.29
C LYS A 483 -25.20 -12.27 7.82
N LEU A 484 -26.27 -12.71 8.49
CA LEU A 484 -27.27 -11.82 9.08
C LEU A 484 -26.63 -10.87 10.11
N ARG A 485 -25.88 -11.38 11.09
CA ARG A 485 -25.10 -10.56 12.04
C ARG A 485 -24.07 -9.68 11.36
N HIS A 486 -23.36 -10.20 10.35
CA HIS A 486 -22.33 -9.43 9.63
C HIS A 486 -22.87 -8.17 8.98
N LEU A 487 -24.05 -8.26 8.36
CA LEU A 487 -24.71 -7.15 7.69
C LEU A 487 -25.25 -6.09 8.67
N LEU A 488 -25.71 -6.51 9.85
CA LEU A 488 -26.11 -5.59 10.93
C LEU A 488 -24.92 -4.80 11.48
N VAL A 489 -23.77 -5.47 11.71
CA VAL A 489 -22.52 -4.82 12.11
C VAL A 489 -21.97 -3.91 11.00
N GLY A 490 -22.17 -4.29 9.73
CA GLY A 490 -21.70 -3.52 8.58
C GLY A 490 -20.18 -3.53 8.42
N SER A 491 -19.56 -4.69 8.62
CA SER A 491 -18.12 -4.92 8.42
C SER A 491 -17.68 -4.52 6.98
N PRO A 492 -16.49 -3.92 6.80
CA PRO A 492 -16.04 -3.43 5.50
C PRO A 492 -15.48 -4.53 4.57
N SER A 493 -15.32 -5.75 5.05
CA SER A 493 -14.56 -6.81 4.38
C SER A 493 -15.35 -8.12 4.29
N GLY A 494 -15.39 -8.69 3.09
CA GLY A 494 -16.03 -9.98 2.80
C GLY A 494 -14.98 -11.00 2.37
N TYR A 495 -14.25 -11.53 3.36
CA TYR A 495 -13.32 -12.67 3.21
C TYR A 495 -13.61 -13.75 4.28
N SER A 496 -13.96 -13.35 5.49
CA SER A 496 -14.44 -14.24 6.56
C SER A 496 -15.63 -13.58 7.27
N TRP A 497 -16.86 -14.01 6.94
CA TRP A 497 -18.10 -13.38 7.44
C TRP A 497 -18.18 -13.41 8.97
N THR A 498 -17.87 -14.55 9.58
CA THR A 498 -17.97 -14.80 11.03
C THR A 498 -16.84 -14.15 11.83
N GLU A 499 -15.58 -14.48 11.52
CA GLU A 499 -14.38 -14.03 12.26
C GLU A 499 -14.31 -12.51 12.44
N GLN A 500 -14.63 -11.76 11.39
CA GLN A 500 -14.54 -10.29 11.37
C GLN A 500 -15.68 -9.66 12.15
N THR A 501 -16.88 -10.25 12.05
CA THR A 501 -18.04 -9.90 12.88
C THR A 501 -17.75 -10.16 14.35
N GLU A 502 -17.26 -11.35 14.73
CA GLU A 502 -16.86 -11.64 16.12
C GLU A 502 -15.78 -10.68 16.63
N THR A 503 -14.82 -10.32 15.79
CA THR A 503 -13.78 -9.34 16.13
C THR A 503 -14.39 -7.98 16.47
N ILE A 504 -15.30 -7.46 15.64
CA ILE A 504 -15.99 -6.19 15.86
C ILE A 504 -16.92 -6.27 17.07
N LEU A 505 -17.77 -7.28 17.18
CA LEU A 505 -18.66 -7.49 18.33
C LEU A 505 -17.88 -7.58 19.65
N SER A 506 -16.69 -8.22 19.64
CA SER A 506 -15.81 -8.25 20.82
C SER A 506 -15.29 -6.86 21.21
N HIS A 507 -15.08 -5.96 20.25
CA HIS A 507 -14.63 -4.60 20.48
C HIS A 507 -15.79 -3.70 20.93
N GLU A 508 -16.95 -3.82 20.30
CA GLU A 508 -18.17 -3.07 20.66
C GLU A 508 -18.67 -3.45 22.05
N TYR A 509 -18.70 -4.74 22.40
CA TYR A 509 -18.99 -5.19 23.76
C TYR A 509 -18.02 -4.60 24.78
N LYS A 510 -16.70 -4.60 24.49
CA LYS A 510 -15.69 -3.94 25.34
C LYS A 510 -15.87 -2.42 25.41
N LYS A 511 -16.47 -1.77 24.40
CA LYS A 511 -16.78 -0.34 24.39
C LYS A 511 -18.03 -0.05 25.24
N ALA A 512 -19.14 -0.73 24.97
CA ALA A 512 -20.39 -0.61 25.71
C ALA A 512 -20.21 -0.89 27.21
N LEU A 513 -19.38 -1.88 27.59
CA LEU A 513 -19.04 -2.16 28.99
C LEU A 513 -18.30 -0.99 29.68
N ARG A 514 -17.46 -0.24 28.95
CA ARG A 514 -16.79 0.98 29.44
C ARG A 514 -17.76 2.17 29.53
N GLU A 515 -18.69 2.26 28.58
CA GLU A 515 -19.69 3.33 28.48
C GLU A 515 -20.96 3.06 29.33
N LYS A 516 -21.05 1.87 29.94
CA LYS A 516 -22.21 1.32 30.69
C LYS A 516 -23.51 1.29 29.89
N THR A 517 -23.41 1.14 28.57
CA THR A 517 -24.55 1.01 27.67
C THR A 517 -25.03 -0.45 27.67
N PRO A 518 -26.35 -0.72 27.78
CA PRO A 518 -26.87 -2.07 27.61
C PRO A 518 -26.64 -2.54 26.17
N VAL A 519 -26.25 -3.80 26.00
CA VAL A 519 -26.04 -4.46 24.70
C VAL A 519 -27.14 -5.50 24.50
N ASN A 520 -27.73 -5.55 23.31
CA ASN A 520 -28.72 -6.56 22.95
C ASN A 520 -28.06 -7.96 22.82
N PRO A 521 -28.68 -9.05 23.32
CA PRO A 521 -28.10 -10.41 23.28
C PRO A 521 -27.61 -10.87 21.90
N LYS A 522 -28.36 -10.54 20.83
CA LYS A 522 -28.05 -10.88 19.43
C LYS A 522 -26.70 -10.35 18.96
N MET A 523 -26.27 -9.24 19.55
CA MET A 523 -25.03 -8.49 19.25
C MET A 523 -23.93 -8.74 20.31
N LEU A 524 -24.03 -9.79 21.12
CA LEU A 524 -22.92 -10.27 21.94
C LEU A 524 -21.93 -11.09 21.08
N PRO A 525 -20.62 -11.07 21.40
CA PRO A 525 -19.66 -12.00 20.80
C PRO A 525 -19.95 -13.44 21.26
N ALA A 526 -19.60 -14.44 20.44
CA ALA A 526 -19.97 -15.85 20.64
C ALA A 526 -19.72 -16.37 22.07
N SER A 527 -18.58 -16.03 22.68
CA SER A 527 -18.22 -16.42 24.06
C SER A 527 -19.04 -15.77 25.19
N LYS A 528 -20.06 -14.97 24.83
CA LYS A 528 -21.00 -14.30 25.74
C LYS A 528 -22.46 -14.39 25.32
N ARG A 529 -22.78 -15.05 24.21
CA ARG A 529 -24.19 -15.36 23.85
C ARG A 529 -24.77 -16.35 24.85
N PRO A 530 -26.09 -16.31 25.13
CA PRO A 530 -26.74 -17.40 25.84
C PRO A 530 -26.64 -18.68 25.00
N THR A 531 -26.27 -19.80 25.62
CA THR A 531 -26.42 -21.11 24.98
C THR A 531 -27.90 -21.47 24.99
N LEU A 532 -28.55 -21.35 23.84
CA LEU A 532 -29.98 -21.61 23.71
C LEU A 532 -30.18 -23.10 23.43
N GLU A 533 -30.73 -23.81 24.42
CA GLU A 533 -31.04 -25.24 24.35
C GLU A 533 -32.28 -25.47 23.45
N GLN A 534 -32.04 -25.65 22.15
CA GLN A 534 -33.01 -26.18 21.19
C GLN A 534 -32.37 -27.33 20.40
N SER A 535 -33.18 -28.28 19.95
CA SER A 535 -32.74 -29.61 19.51
C SER A 535 -31.90 -29.60 18.24
N ASP A 536 -30.57 -29.62 18.39
CA ASP A 536 -29.65 -29.96 17.29
C ASP A 536 -29.89 -31.41 16.76
N HIS A 537 -30.63 -32.26 17.50
CA HIS A 537 -30.97 -33.64 17.14
C HIS A 537 -31.84 -33.77 15.89
N ASP A 538 -32.71 -32.79 15.60
CA ASP A 538 -33.63 -32.83 14.45
C ASP A 538 -32.99 -32.30 13.17
N LEU A 539 -31.74 -31.80 13.22
CA LEU A 539 -31.11 -31.10 12.11
C LEU A 539 -30.23 -31.99 11.20
N LEU A 540 -29.92 -33.23 11.59
CA LEU A 540 -29.04 -34.14 10.82
C LEU A 540 -29.50 -35.62 10.76
N GLU A 541 -30.57 -36.04 11.45
CA GLU A 541 -30.94 -37.48 11.57
C GLU A 541 -32.36 -37.85 11.06
N GLU A 542 -32.75 -37.45 9.85
CA GLU A 542 -34.02 -37.91 9.20
C GLU A 542 -33.86 -38.62 7.84
N GLU A 543 -32.67 -39.15 7.49
CA GLU A 543 -32.49 -40.04 6.31
C GLU A 543 -31.85 -41.41 6.62
N GLU A 544 -32.21 -42.05 7.75
CA GLU A 544 -32.15 -43.53 7.82
C GLU A 544 -33.51 -44.13 7.43
N PRO A 545 -33.62 -44.85 6.29
CA PRO A 545 -34.88 -45.45 5.85
C PRO A 545 -35.27 -46.63 6.76
N ARG A 546 -36.22 -46.39 7.68
CA ARG A 546 -36.74 -47.41 8.62
C ARG A 546 -37.24 -48.66 7.90
N GLN A 547 -36.39 -49.68 7.80
CA GLN A 547 -36.76 -50.98 7.23
C GLN A 547 -37.83 -51.66 8.10
N ARG A 548 -39.09 -51.62 7.66
CA ARG A 548 -40.17 -52.42 8.26
C ARG A 548 -39.95 -53.90 7.96
N ILE A 549 -39.28 -54.61 8.87
CA ILE A 549 -39.16 -56.08 8.87
C ILE A 549 -39.81 -56.66 10.13
N GLU A 550 -41.09 -56.34 10.30
CA GLU A 550 -42.07 -57.09 11.10
C GLU A 550 -43.39 -57.07 10.30
N GLY A 551 -44.16 -58.15 10.12
CA GLY A 551 -43.93 -59.56 10.50
C GLY A 551 -45.23 -60.36 10.38
N SER A 552 -45.15 -61.64 9.97
CA SER A 552 -46.27 -62.57 9.66
C SER A 552 -47.07 -62.24 8.37
N LYS A 553 -47.54 -63.22 7.58
CA LYS A 553 -47.69 -64.67 7.82
C LYS A 553 -47.07 -65.54 6.71
#